data_AF-A0A1F4UHR9-F1
#
_entry.id   AF-A0A1F4UHR9-F1
#
_cell.length_a   1.000
_cell.length_b   1.000
_cell.length_c   1.000
_cell.angle_alpha   90.00
_cell.angle_beta   90.00
_cell.angle_gamma   90.00
#
_symmetry.space_group_name_H-M   'P 1'
#
loop_
_entity.id
_entity.type
_entity.pdbx_description
1 polymer ?
#
loop_
_entity_poly.entity_id
_entity_poly.type
_entity_poly.pdbx_seq_one_letter_code
_entity_poly.pdbx_strand_id
1 'polypeptide(L)'
;MERRINIKNKSRVVESSNGLELSGISNYWLFKIFAIGISSILLFSVYNSVKLTIQKLEILKQAEQEVEDLRVTNLALSIGIKEMSTDKYLEKEARDRLNFGGKNEVVFVIPQSALDTAKERVEEIVQPPKENIYEKGNSIDDWVDFLVLGI
;
A
#
# COMPACT_ATOMS: atom_id res chain seq x y z
N MET A 1 24.49 -39.79 -87.57
CA MET A 1 25.17 -40.23 -86.32
C MET A 1 24.97 -39.16 -85.27
N GLU A 2 24.20 -39.50 -84.24
CA GLU A 2 23.71 -38.58 -83.21
C GLU A 2 24.79 -38.31 -82.16
N ARG A 3 25.01 -37.03 -81.82
CA ARG A 3 25.89 -36.61 -80.73
C ARG A 3 25.13 -36.74 -79.41
N ARG A 4 25.52 -37.71 -78.58
CA ARG A 4 24.97 -37.87 -77.23
C ARG A 4 25.72 -36.96 -76.25
N ILE A 5 25.02 -35.96 -75.74
CA ILE A 5 25.54 -35.02 -74.73
C ILE A 5 25.47 -35.74 -73.38
N ASN A 6 26.63 -35.96 -72.76
CA ASN A 6 26.73 -36.61 -71.46
C ASN A 6 26.46 -35.58 -70.36
N ILE A 7 25.24 -35.59 -69.81
CA ILE A 7 24.84 -34.73 -68.70
C ILE A 7 25.41 -35.35 -67.42
N LYS A 8 26.54 -34.83 -66.94
CA LYS A 8 27.08 -35.13 -65.61
C LYS A 8 26.12 -34.56 -64.57
N ASN A 9 25.28 -35.43 -63.99
CA ASN A 9 24.47 -35.08 -62.83
C ASN A 9 25.42 -34.76 -61.66
N LYS A 10 25.48 -33.47 -61.31
CA LYS A 10 26.17 -32.97 -60.12
C LYS A 10 25.35 -33.40 -58.90
N SER A 11 25.66 -34.57 -58.34
CA SER A 11 25.23 -34.88 -56.97
C SER A 11 25.92 -33.87 -56.05
N ARG A 12 25.15 -32.86 -55.63
CA ARG A 12 25.48 -32.05 -54.47
C ARG A 12 25.44 -33.02 -53.28
N VAL A 13 26.59 -33.57 -52.93
CA VAL A 13 26.80 -34.08 -51.59
C VAL A 13 26.71 -32.85 -50.70
N VAL A 14 25.53 -32.63 -50.14
CA VAL A 14 25.37 -31.71 -49.02
C VAL A 14 25.95 -32.48 -47.84
N GLU A 15 27.26 -32.39 -47.67
CA GLU A 15 27.89 -32.64 -46.38
C GLU A 15 27.30 -31.62 -45.42
N SER A 16 26.26 -32.03 -44.72
CA SER A 16 25.82 -31.41 -43.49
C SER A 16 26.85 -31.76 -42.41
N SER A 17 28.03 -31.16 -42.51
CA SER A 17 29.02 -31.14 -41.44
C SER A 17 28.59 -30.12 -40.39
N ASN A 18 27.38 -30.27 -39.84
CA ASN A 18 26.86 -29.42 -38.79
C ASN A 18 26.17 -30.27 -37.73
N GLY A 19 27.00 -30.85 -36.86
CA GLY A 19 26.53 -31.55 -35.68
C GLY A 19 27.73 -31.78 -34.79
N LEU A 20 27.94 -30.86 -33.85
CA LEU A 20 28.97 -30.90 -32.82
C LEU A 20 29.25 -32.34 -32.36
N GLU A 21 30.54 -32.64 -32.13
CA GLU A 21 31.08 -33.84 -31.49
C GLU A 21 30.57 -34.08 -30.04
N LEU A 22 29.41 -33.53 -29.69
CA LEU A 22 28.70 -33.68 -28.42
C LEU A 22 27.81 -34.93 -28.40
N SER A 23 27.53 -35.56 -29.55
CA SER A 23 26.69 -36.76 -29.62
C SER A 23 27.29 -37.92 -28.81
N GLY A 24 28.62 -38.07 -28.81
CA GLY A 24 29.32 -39.09 -28.02
C GLY A 24 29.24 -38.86 -26.50
N ILE A 25 29.25 -37.60 -26.06
CA ILE A 25 29.23 -37.22 -24.63
C ILE A 25 27.80 -37.23 -24.07
N SER A 26 26.80 -36.91 -24.90
CA SER A 26 25.38 -36.89 -24.50
C SER A 26 24.77 -38.27 -24.16
N ASN A 27 25.44 -39.36 -24.56
CA ASN A 27 25.01 -40.72 -24.26
C ASN A 27 25.34 -41.17 -22.83
N TYR A 28 26.23 -40.47 -22.12
CA TYR A 28 26.55 -40.78 -20.73
C TYR A 28 25.45 -40.28 -19.79
N TRP A 29 24.90 -41.17 -18.94
CA TRP A 29 23.84 -40.85 -17.99
C TRP A 29 24.23 -39.71 -17.02
N LEU A 30 25.51 -39.64 -16.63
CA LEU A 30 26.04 -38.57 -15.79
C LEU A 30 25.93 -37.19 -16.47
N PHE A 31 26.17 -37.10 -17.77
CA PHE A 31 26.04 -35.85 -18.52
C PHE A 31 24.59 -35.35 -18.54
N LYS A 32 23.61 -36.26 -18.69
CA LYS A 32 22.18 -35.91 -18.63
C LYS A 32 21.77 -35.36 -17.27
N ILE A 33 22.23 -35.98 -16.18
CA ILE A 33 21.96 -35.49 -14.80
C ILE A 33 22.59 -34.11 -14.60
N PHE A 34 23.83 -33.93 -15.04
CA PHE A 34 24.53 -32.66 -14.94
C PHE A 34 23.85 -31.55 -15.75
N ALA A 35 23.41 -31.86 -16.97
CA ALA A 35 22.66 -30.94 -17.82
C ALA A 35 21.30 -30.55 -17.19
N ILE A 36 20.58 -31.50 -16.58
CA ILE A 36 19.37 -31.21 -15.79
C ILE A 36 19.70 -30.28 -14.61
N GLY A 37 20.82 -30.54 -13.92
CA GLY A 37 21.26 -29.72 -12.78
C GLY A 37 21.54 -28.27 -13.19
N ILE A 38 22.29 -28.07 -14.27
CA ILE A 38 22.56 -26.74 -14.83
C ILE A 38 21.26 -26.06 -15.27
N SER A 39 20.40 -26.77 -15.98
CA SER A 39 19.11 -26.22 -16.43
C SER A 39 18.25 -25.79 -15.22
N SER A 40 18.24 -26.57 -14.15
CA SER A 40 17.50 -26.24 -12.92
C SER A 40 18.08 -25.00 -12.24
N ILE A 41 19.42 -24.91 -12.11
CA ILE A 41 20.10 -23.72 -11.58
C ILE A 41 19.78 -22.46 -12.40
N LEU A 42 19.78 -22.56 -13.73
CA LEU A 42 19.49 -21.43 -14.60
C LEU A 42 18.05 -20.95 -14.42
N LEU A 43 17.08 -21.88 -14.39
CA LEU A 43 15.68 -21.54 -14.14
C LEU A 43 15.49 -20.91 -12.76
N PHE A 44 16.14 -21.43 -11.73
CA PHE A 44 16.11 -20.86 -10.39
C PHE A 44 16.71 -19.45 -10.36
N SER A 45 17.82 -19.24 -11.07
CA SER A 45 18.48 -17.93 -11.18
C SER A 45 17.57 -16.89 -11.84
N VAL A 46 16.93 -17.24 -12.96
CA VAL A 46 15.97 -16.36 -13.65
C VAL A 46 14.79 -16.03 -12.75
N TYR A 47 14.20 -17.03 -12.09
CA TYR A 47 13.09 -16.81 -11.17
C TYR A 47 13.47 -15.86 -10.02
N ASN A 48 14.62 -16.07 -9.40
CA ASN A 48 15.11 -15.21 -8.32
C ASN A 48 15.41 -13.79 -8.82
N SER A 49 15.96 -13.66 -10.03
CA SER A 49 16.24 -12.37 -10.66
C SER A 49 14.96 -11.57 -10.91
N VAL A 50 13.91 -12.21 -11.43
CA VAL A 50 12.59 -11.58 -11.63
C VAL A 50 12.02 -11.13 -10.28
N LYS A 51 12.02 -12.00 -9.26
CA LYS A 51 11.54 -11.67 -7.92
C LYS A 51 12.27 -10.46 -7.33
N LEU A 52 13.60 -10.45 -7.41
CA LEU A 52 14.43 -9.33 -6.94
C LEU A 52 14.14 -8.03 -7.69
N THR A 53 13.91 -8.12 -9.00
CA THR A 53 13.61 -6.94 -9.83
C THR A 53 12.27 -6.33 -9.46
N ILE A 54 11.25 -7.15 -9.21
CA ILE A 54 9.94 -6.68 -8.73
C ILE A 54 10.09 -5.95 -7.39
N GLN A 55 10.82 -6.55 -6.44
CA GLN A 55 11.07 -5.91 -5.14
C GLN A 55 11.82 -4.58 -5.28
N LYS A 56 12.85 -4.53 -6.14
CA LYS A 56 13.58 -3.28 -6.38
C LYS A 56 12.69 -2.21 -7.01
N LEU A 57 11.81 -2.58 -7.94
CA LEU A 57 10.90 -1.64 -8.59
C LEU A 57 9.89 -1.07 -7.59
N GLU A 58 9.36 -1.91 -6.70
CA GLU A 58 8.48 -1.46 -5.62
C GLU A 58 9.18 -0.48 -4.67
N ILE A 59 10.41 -0.80 -4.26
CA ILE A 59 11.22 0.11 -3.42
C ILE A 59 11.49 1.43 -4.13
N LEU A 60 11.85 1.41 -5.43
CA LEU A 60 12.07 2.64 -6.20
C LEU A 60 10.79 3.49 -6.25
N LYS A 61 9.65 2.86 -6.51
CA LYS A 61 8.36 3.56 -6.57
C LYS A 61 8.00 4.18 -5.22
N GLN A 62 8.21 3.45 -4.12
CA GLN A 62 7.98 3.96 -2.78
C GLN A 62 8.89 5.16 -2.47
N ALA A 63 10.18 5.06 -2.80
CA ALA A 63 11.12 6.16 -2.60
C ALA A 63 10.77 7.40 -3.44
N GLU A 64 10.29 7.20 -4.67
CA GLU A 64 9.81 8.30 -5.52
C GLU A 64 8.60 9.01 -4.90
N GLN A 65 7.61 8.24 -4.43
CA GLN A 65 6.44 8.78 -3.73
C GLN A 65 6.82 9.53 -2.45
N GLU A 66 7.75 9.00 -1.67
CA GLU A 66 8.25 9.64 -0.45
C GLU A 66 8.93 10.98 -0.77
N VAL A 67 9.75 11.04 -1.82
CA VAL A 67 10.40 12.29 -2.25
C VAL A 67 9.36 13.31 -2.71
N GLU A 68 8.32 12.88 -3.42
CA GLU A 68 7.24 13.77 -3.86
C GLU A 68 6.45 14.34 -2.67
N ASP A 69 6.07 13.48 -1.72
CA ASP A 69 5.36 13.88 -0.50
C ASP A 69 6.21 14.84 0.36
N LEU A 70 7.50 14.55 0.51
CA LEU A 70 8.44 15.44 1.19
C LEU A 70 8.57 16.79 0.50
N ARG A 71 8.53 16.86 -0.84
CA ARG A 71 8.56 18.14 -1.58
C ARG A 71 7.30 18.94 -1.36
N VAL A 72 6.12 18.30 -1.39
CA VAL A 72 4.84 18.97 -1.12
C VAL A 72 4.81 19.47 0.32
N THR A 73 5.24 18.64 1.28
CA THR A 73 5.31 19.01 2.70
C THR A 73 6.30 20.15 2.93
N ASN A 74 7.47 20.11 2.29
CA ASN A 74 8.46 21.19 2.40
C ASN A 74 7.93 22.51 1.83
N LEU A 75 7.21 22.45 0.69
CA LEU A 75 6.56 23.62 0.11
C LEU A 75 5.49 24.19 1.06
N ALA A 76 4.63 23.33 1.63
CA ALA A 76 3.61 23.74 2.57
C ALA A 76 4.21 24.40 3.83
N LEU A 77 5.24 23.78 4.40
CA LEU A 77 5.98 24.33 5.55
C LEU A 77 6.64 25.66 5.19
N SER A 78 7.25 25.78 4.01
CA SER A 78 7.87 27.02 3.55
C SER A 78 6.85 28.16 3.39
N ILE A 79 5.65 27.85 2.88
CA ILE A 79 4.54 28.81 2.80
C ILE A 79 4.09 29.22 4.20
N GLY A 80 3.91 28.25 5.12
CA GLY A 80 3.53 28.53 6.50
C GLY A 80 4.54 29.42 7.22
N ILE A 81 5.84 29.16 7.09
CA ILE A 81 6.91 30.01 7.64
C ILE A 81 6.83 31.42 7.05
N LYS A 82 6.61 31.53 5.73
CA LYS A 82 6.47 32.83 5.07
C LYS A 82 5.24 33.59 5.55
N GLU A 83 4.14 32.91 5.84
CA GLU A 83 2.94 33.53 6.39
C GLU A 83 3.19 33.98 7.83
N MET A 84 3.81 33.14 8.65
CA MET A 84 4.16 33.44 10.05
C MET A 84 5.14 34.61 10.18
N SER A 85 6.02 34.83 9.20
CA SER A 85 6.97 35.94 9.19
C SER A 85 6.34 37.27 8.76
N THR A 86 5.08 37.29 8.32
CA THR A 86 4.39 38.54 8.02
C THR A 86 3.91 39.24 9.29
N ASP A 87 4.02 40.57 9.31
CA ASP A 87 3.51 41.40 10.41
C ASP A 87 2.02 41.15 10.69
N LYS A 88 1.26 40.82 9.64
CA LYS A 88 -0.17 40.48 9.74
C LYS A 88 -0.41 39.24 10.60
N TYR A 89 0.45 38.22 10.51
CA TYR A 89 0.34 37.03 11.34
C TYR A 89 0.69 37.35 12.80
N LEU A 90 1.76 38.12 13.03
CA LEU A 90 2.15 38.56 14.37
C LEU A 90 1.06 39.41 15.03
N GLU A 91 0.43 40.31 14.27
CA GLU A 91 -0.69 41.12 14.74
C GLU A 91 -1.90 40.24 15.09
N LYS A 92 -2.26 39.30 14.22
CA LYS A 92 -3.37 38.36 14.47
C LYS A 92 -3.13 37.53 15.73
N GLU A 93 -1.94 36.94 15.87
CA GLU A 93 -1.58 36.14 17.04
C GLU A 93 -1.56 36.98 18.32
N ALA A 94 -1.02 38.20 18.27
CA ALA A 94 -1.05 39.12 19.40
C ALA A 94 -2.47 39.52 19.79
N ARG A 95 -3.34 39.75 18.80
CA ARG A 95 -4.76 40.05 19.01
C ARG A 95 -5.50 38.89 19.67
N ASP A 96 -5.31 37.67 19.18
CA ASP A 96 -5.95 36.48 19.75
C ASP A 96 -5.51 36.25 21.20
N ARG A 97 -4.22 36.42 21.50
CA ARG A 97 -3.69 36.30 22.88
C ARG A 97 -4.23 37.36 23.84
N LEU A 98 -4.49 38.55 23.32
CA LEU A 98 -4.97 39.67 24.13
C LEU A 98 -6.51 39.82 24.07
N ASN A 99 -7.22 38.90 23.42
CA ASN A 99 -8.66 38.95 23.17
C ASN A 99 -9.11 40.28 22.52
N PHE A 100 -8.31 40.82 21.60
CA PHE A 100 -8.61 42.08 20.92
C PHE A 100 -9.18 41.88 19.51
N GLY A 101 -10.25 42.63 19.22
CA GLY A 101 -10.91 42.68 17.91
C GLY A 101 -10.22 43.62 16.95
N GLY A 102 -10.37 43.39 15.65
CA GLY A 102 -9.84 44.28 14.62
C GLY A 102 -10.65 45.57 14.56
N LYS A 103 -10.21 46.52 13.72
CA LYS A 103 -11.06 47.68 13.39
C LYS A 103 -12.35 47.14 12.73
N ASN A 104 -13.45 47.15 13.49
CA ASN A 104 -14.81 46.67 13.16
C ASN A 104 -15.15 45.20 13.47
N GLU A 105 -14.46 44.55 14.43
CA GLU A 105 -14.85 43.20 14.89
C GLU A 105 -15.31 43.21 16.36
N VAL A 106 -16.35 42.42 16.67
CA VAL A 106 -16.86 42.22 18.04
C VAL A 106 -16.21 40.96 18.60
N VAL A 107 -15.44 41.07 19.68
CA VAL A 107 -14.87 39.91 20.38
C VAL A 107 -15.84 39.42 21.43
N PHE A 108 -16.24 38.15 21.33
CA PHE A 108 -17.05 37.48 22.34
C PHE A 108 -16.13 36.73 23.30
N VAL A 109 -15.92 37.29 24.49
CA VAL A 109 -15.17 36.63 25.56
C VAL A 109 -16.12 35.68 26.28
N ILE A 110 -15.93 34.36 26.12
CA ILE A 110 -16.70 33.36 26.84
C ILE A 110 -16.08 33.20 28.24
N PRO A 111 -16.79 33.54 29.33
CA PRO A 111 -16.26 33.35 30.67
C PRO A 111 -16.08 31.85 30.97
N GLN A 112 -15.03 31.51 31.70
CA GLN A 112 -14.68 30.13 32.03
C GLN A 112 -15.84 29.36 32.68
N SER A 113 -16.62 30.05 33.51
CA SER A 113 -17.82 29.48 34.14
C SER A 113 -18.88 29.02 33.13
N ALA A 114 -19.06 29.73 32.02
CA ALA A 114 -19.99 29.34 30.96
C ALA A 114 -19.46 28.15 30.15
N LEU A 115 -18.15 28.02 30.00
CA LEU A 115 -17.51 26.87 29.35
C LEU A 115 -17.68 25.60 30.19
N ASP A 116 -17.51 25.69 31.51
CA ASP A 116 -17.64 24.54 32.40
C ASP A 116 -19.08 24.04 32.46
N THR A 117 -20.06 24.94 32.55
CA THR A 117 -21.49 24.58 32.44
C THR A 117 -21.84 23.99 31.08
N ALA A 118 -21.26 24.51 29.99
CA ALA A 118 -21.50 23.97 28.65
C ALA A 118 -20.92 22.55 28.49
N LYS A 119 -19.74 22.27 29.05
CA LYS A 119 -19.14 20.93 29.05
C LYS A 119 -20.01 19.92 29.78
N GLU A 120 -20.47 20.27 30.98
CA GLU A 120 -21.37 19.43 31.79
C GLU A 120 -22.65 19.10 31.01
N ARG A 121 -23.24 20.09 30.35
CA ARG A 121 -24.45 19.91 29.52
C ARG A 121 -24.22 19.01 28.30
N VAL A 122 -23.06 19.14 27.65
CA VAL A 122 -22.70 18.29 26.50
C VAL A 122 -22.44 16.86 26.96
N GLU A 123 -21.79 16.67 28.10
CA GLU A 123 -21.52 15.36 28.67
C GLU A 123 -22.81 14.64 29.07
N GLU A 124 -23.78 15.36 29.65
CA GLU A 124 -25.13 14.86 29.95
C GLU A 124 -25.90 14.40 28.70
N ILE A 125 -25.71 15.07 27.56
CA ILE A 125 -26.37 14.74 26.29
C ILE A 125 -25.68 13.55 25.59
N VAL A 126 -24.34 13.50 25.61
CA VAL A 126 -23.55 12.47 24.92
C VAL A 126 -23.55 11.16 25.72
N GLN A 127 -23.57 11.25 27.05
CA GLN A 127 -23.70 10.12 27.96
C GLN A 127 -24.96 10.30 28.81
N PRO A 128 -26.16 10.10 28.24
CA PRO A 128 -27.37 10.16 29.02
C PRO A 128 -27.22 9.19 30.21
N PRO A 129 -27.55 9.63 31.44
CA PRO A 129 -27.50 8.74 32.59
C PRO A 129 -28.34 7.52 32.22
N LYS A 130 -27.71 6.34 32.24
CA LYS A 130 -28.40 5.09 31.98
C LYS A 130 -29.50 4.98 33.02
N GLU A 131 -30.72 5.35 32.65
CA GLU A 131 -31.90 4.86 33.34
C GLU A 131 -31.75 3.35 33.34
N ASN A 132 -31.59 2.77 34.53
CA ASN A 132 -31.65 1.34 34.70
C ASN A 132 -33.09 0.93 34.40
N ILE A 133 -33.44 0.84 33.11
CA ILE A 133 -34.64 0.17 32.63
C ILE A 133 -34.35 -1.33 32.73
N TYR A 134 -34.24 -1.79 33.96
CA TYR A 134 -34.37 -3.19 34.33
C TYR A 134 -35.21 -3.17 35.61
N GLU A 135 -36.53 -3.09 35.44
CA GLU A 135 -37.38 -3.82 36.36
C GLU A 135 -36.87 -5.27 36.34
N LYS A 136 -36.27 -5.65 37.46
CA LYS A 136 -35.66 -6.95 37.69
C LYS A 136 -36.77 -7.98 37.88
N GLY A 137 -37.53 -8.24 36.83
CA GLY A 137 -38.32 -9.46 36.67
C GLY A 137 -37.40 -10.51 36.07
N ASN A 138 -37.08 -11.55 36.83
CA ASN A 138 -36.28 -12.66 36.33
C ASN A 138 -37.03 -13.30 35.16
N SER A 139 -36.53 -13.16 33.93
CA SER A 139 -37.13 -13.78 32.74
C SER A 139 -37.28 -15.30 32.83
N ILE A 140 -36.62 -15.94 33.81
CA ILE A 140 -36.76 -17.36 34.13
C ILE A 140 -38.15 -17.66 34.70
N ASP A 141 -38.73 -16.76 35.49
CA ASP A 141 -40.06 -16.94 36.07
C ASP A 141 -41.13 -16.95 34.96
N ASP A 142 -40.99 -16.08 33.96
CA ASP A 142 -41.85 -16.07 32.76
C ASP A 142 -41.76 -17.37 31.95
N TRP A 143 -40.57 -17.98 31.85
CA TRP A 143 -40.37 -19.27 31.16
C TRP A 143 -40.96 -20.46 31.93
N VAL A 144 -40.90 -20.42 33.26
CA VAL A 144 -41.50 -21.45 34.11
C VAL A 144 -43.03 -21.38 34.04
N ASP A 145 -43.59 -20.18 34.10
CA ASP A 145 -45.04 -19.98 33.95
C ASP A 145 -45.52 -20.44 32.56
N PHE A 146 -44.77 -20.17 31.49
CA PHE A 146 -45.08 -20.71 30.15
C PHE A 146 -45.13 -22.25 30.12
N LEU A 147 -44.15 -22.91 30.74
CA LEU A 147 -44.07 -24.38 30.75
C LEU A 147 -45.13 -25.05 31.65
N VAL A 148 -45.58 -24.38 32.71
CA VAL A 148 -46.50 -24.93 33.71
C VAL A 148 -47.95 -24.59 33.40
N LEU A 149 -48.24 -23.35 32.99
CA LEU A 149 -49.60 -22.86 32.74
C LEU A 149 -50.04 -23.01 31.28
N GLY A 150 -49.11 -23.24 30.35
CA GLY A 150 -49.39 -23.68 28.98
C GLY A 150 -50.32 -22.74 28.19
N ILE A 151 -49.98 -21.46 28.11
CA ILE A 151 -50.51 -20.54 27.08
C ILE A 151 -49.43 -20.36 26.02
#